data_AF-A0A5C8PFJ4-F1
#
_entry.id   AF-A0A5C8PFJ4-F1
#
_cell.length_a   1.000
_cell.length_b   1.000
_cell.length_c   1.000
_cell.angle_alpha   90.00
_cell.angle_beta   90.00
_cell.angle_gamma   90.00
#
_symmetry.space_group_name_H-M   'P 1'
#
loop_
_entity.id
_entity.type
_entity.pdbx_description
1 polymer ?
#
loop_
_entity_poly.entity_id
_entity_poly.type
_entity_poly.pdbx_seq_one_letter_code
_entity_poly.pdbx_strand_id
1 'polypeptide(L)'
;MGCAGLLLAAVLAGPAYGQAKAKGGGGTVTPPPSALACGALKAESSRTASAFQWTVSGPAGKTTETGALRGGPRFECIDGAVLVVEFTSTAGYSFFDAYFPDGTNIGYGRQQIERRGGRFVLPVQAKARIAPQFRAAFDYHCRLNMPADPIQPAARADCVF
;
A
#
# COMPACT_ATOMS: atom_id res chain seq x y z
N MET A 1 60.13 -3.10 -39.27
CA MET A 1 58.89 -3.87 -39.53
C MET A 1 58.83 -4.99 -38.51
N GLY A 2 57.90 -4.90 -37.56
CA GLY A 2 57.82 -5.85 -36.46
C GLY A 2 56.68 -5.51 -35.50
N CYS A 3 55.80 -6.49 -35.35
CA CYS A 3 54.89 -6.79 -34.25
C CYS A 3 53.88 -5.76 -33.73
N ALA A 4 52.63 -6.14 -33.94
CA ALA A 4 51.44 -5.76 -33.20
C ALA A 4 51.57 -5.96 -31.68
N GLY A 5 50.75 -5.22 -30.92
CA GLY A 5 50.59 -5.45 -29.49
C GLY A 5 49.51 -4.56 -28.88
N LEU A 6 48.38 -5.19 -28.56
CA LEU A 6 47.14 -4.70 -27.96
C LEU A 6 47.26 -3.63 -26.85
N LEU A 7 46.36 -2.65 -26.91
CA LEU A 7 45.90 -1.86 -25.76
C LEU A 7 44.99 -2.72 -24.86
N LEU A 8 45.42 -3.03 -23.63
CA LEU A 8 44.53 -3.57 -22.59
C LEU A 8 43.99 -2.42 -21.72
N ALA A 9 42.71 -2.12 -21.88
CA ALA A 9 41.92 -1.36 -20.91
C ALA A 9 41.39 -2.31 -19.84
N ALA A 10 41.86 -2.18 -18.60
CA ALA A 10 41.31 -2.87 -17.44
C ALA A 10 40.11 -2.07 -16.91
N VAL A 11 38.89 -2.51 -17.22
CA VAL A 11 37.66 -2.02 -16.58
C VAL A 11 37.37 -2.93 -15.39
N LEU A 12 37.42 -2.36 -14.18
CA LEU A 12 37.00 -3.02 -12.95
C LEU A 12 35.47 -3.16 -12.95
N ALA A 13 34.99 -4.37 -13.27
CA ALA A 13 33.59 -4.75 -13.12
C ALA A 13 33.29 -5.05 -11.64
N GLY A 14 32.43 -4.26 -11.02
CA GLY A 14 31.78 -4.61 -9.75
C GLY A 14 30.83 -5.82 -9.93
N PRO A 15 30.45 -6.51 -8.84
CA PRO A 15 29.60 -7.68 -8.93
C PRO A 15 28.18 -7.26 -9.36
N ALA A 16 27.85 -7.56 -10.62
CA ALA A 16 26.50 -7.53 -11.12
C ALA A 16 25.73 -8.71 -10.50
N TYR A 17 24.82 -8.40 -9.57
CA TYR A 17 23.83 -9.36 -9.08
C TYR A 17 23.05 -9.94 -10.27
N GLY A 18 23.01 -11.27 -10.33
CA GLY A 18 22.56 -12.04 -11.48
C GLY A 18 21.19 -11.64 -12.02
N GLN A 19 21.18 -11.19 -13.27
CA GLN A 19 20.01 -11.19 -14.15
C GLN A 19 19.70 -12.65 -14.54
N ALA A 20 18.70 -13.25 -13.88
CA ALA A 20 18.07 -14.45 -14.39
C ALA A 20 17.28 -14.08 -15.67
N LYS A 21 17.53 -14.85 -16.74
CA LYS A 21 16.99 -14.70 -18.09
C LYS A 21 15.49 -14.39 -18.11
N ALA A 22 15.14 -13.21 -18.63
CA ALA A 22 13.80 -12.92 -19.13
C ALA A 22 13.57 -13.72 -20.42
N LYS A 23 12.55 -14.60 -20.41
CA LYS A 23 12.05 -15.29 -21.61
C LYS A 23 10.60 -14.88 -21.82
N GLY A 24 10.36 -14.11 -22.87
CA GLY A 24 9.05 -14.00 -23.54
C GLY A 24 8.04 -13.08 -22.86
N GLY A 25 7.40 -12.23 -23.67
CA GLY A 25 6.46 -11.21 -23.22
C GLY A 25 5.20 -11.77 -22.56
N GLY A 26 4.77 -11.04 -21.54
CA GLY A 26 3.56 -11.24 -20.76
C GLY A 26 3.74 -10.43 -19.50
N GLY A 27 2.99 -9.34 -19.33
CA GLY A 27 3.10 -8.46 -18.17
C GLY A 27 2.91 -9.27 -16.88
N THR A 28 4.00 -9.60 -16.22
CA THR A 28 3.98 -10.28 -14.93
C THR A 28 3.56 -9.25 -13.89
N VAL A 29 2.28 -9.27 -13.53
CA VAL A 29 1.83 -8.70 -12.26
C VAL A 29 2.56 -9.49 -11.17
N THR A 30 3.67 -8.94 -10.66
CA THR A 30 4.36 -9.50 -9.50
C THR A 30 3.32 -9.67 -8.40
N PRO A 31 3.12 -10.88 -7.86
CA PRO A 31 2.19 -11.06 -6.77
C PRO A 31 2.65 -10.17 -5.59
N PRO A 32 1.74 -9.41 -4.97
CA PRO A 32 2.09 -8.56 -3.85
C PRO A 32 2.76 -9.40 -2.75
N PRO A 33 3.73 -8.84 -2.02
CA PRO A 33 4.45 -9.60 -1.01
C PRO A 33 3.46 -10.11 0.04
N SER A 34 3.56 -11.40 0.37
CA SER A 34 2.72 -12.03 1.38
C SER A 34 2.98 -11.51 2.78
N ALA A 35 4.07 -10.75 3.00
CA ALA A 35 4.34 -10.03 4.23
C ALA A 35 5.00 -8.67 3.94
N LEU A 36 4.66 -7.67 4.75
CA LEU A 36 5.21 -6.31 4.66
C LEU A 36 5.48 -5.76 6.05
N ALA A 37 6.65 -5.17 6.26
CA ALA A 37 6.94 -4.37 7.45
C ALA A 37 6.87 -2.88 7.10
N CYS A 38 6.31 -2.07 7.98
CA CYS A 38 6.11 -0.64 7.81
C CYS A 38 6.27 0.07 9.17
N GLY A 39 7.50 0.49 9.47
CA GLY A 39 7.83 1.04 10.79
C GLY A 39 7.55 0.04 11.91
N ALA A 40 6.68 0.42 12.85
CA ALA A 40 6.25 -0.45 13.96
C ALA A 40 5.13 -1.45 13.58
N LEU A 41 4.64 -1.39 12.34
CA LEU A 41 3.55 -2.22 11.85
C LEU A 41 4.09 -3.35 10.98
N LYS A 42 3.42 -4.50 11.02
CA LYS A 42 3.70 -5.63 10.14
C LYS A 42 2.41 -6.27 9.67
N ALA A 43 2.30 -6.49 8.37
CA ALA A 43 1.26 -7.29 7.74
C ALA A 43 1.82 -8.63 7.26
N GLU A 44 1.01 -9.67 7.36
CA GLU A 44 1.27 -10.96 6.72
C GLU A 44 -0.03 -11.59 6.26
N SER A 45 0.02 -12.35 5.17
CA SER A 45 -1.11 -13.08 4.62
C SER A 45 -0.69 -14.50 4.24
N SER A 46 -1.63 -15.41 4.40
CA SER A 46 -1.53 -16.78 3.95
C SER A 46 -2.81 -17.17 3.24
N ARG A 47 -2.67 -18.13 2.32
CA ARG A 47 -3.81 -18.71 1.62
C ARG A 47 -4.16 -20.03 2.29
N THR A 48 -5.43 -20.20 2.65
CA THR A 48 -6.00 -21.49 3.07
C THR A 48 -6.65 -22.18 1.87
N ALA A 49 -7.27 -23.34 2.07
CA ALA A 49 -7.91 -24.08 0.97
C ALA A 49 -9.00 -23.25 0.24
N SER A 50 -9.73 -22.41 0.97
CA SER A 50 -10.89 -21.66 0.45
C SER A 50 -10.89 -20.16 0.74
N ALA A 51 -9.92 -19.66 1.50
CA ALA A 51 -9.88 -18.27 1.95
C ALA A 51 -8.45 -17.73 2.00
N PHE A 52 -8.35 -16.43 2.26
CA PHE A 52 -7.11 -15.80 2.70
C PHE A 52 -7.27 -15.46 4.18
N GLN A 53 -6.21 -15.69 4.93
CA GLN A 53 -6.07 -15.22 6.30
C GLN A 53 -4.97 -14.17 6.31
N TRP A 54 -5.23 -13.01 6.88
CA TRP A 54 -4.21 -11.98 7.05
C TRP A 54 -4.18 -11.46 8.46
N THR A 55 -3.00 -11.01 8.85
CA THR A 55 -2.73 -10.48 10.16
C THR A 55 -2.05 -9.13 10.02
N VAL A 56 -2.57 -8.14 10.73
CA VAL A 56 -1.86 -6.90 11.01
C VAL A 56 -1.43 -6.90 12.47
N SER A 57 -0.16 -6.60 12.71
CA SER A 57 0.42 -6.49 14.05
C SER A 57 1.08 -5.12 14.22
N GLY A 58 0.98 -4.57 15.43
CA GLY A 58 1.47 -3.25 15.75
C GLY A 58 1.26 -2.87 17.22
N PRO A 59 1.40 -1.58 17.56
CA PRO A 59 1.26 -1.08 18.93
C PRO A 59 -0.11 -1.34 19.58
N ALA A 60 -1.18 -1.41 18.80
CA ALA A 60 -2.51 -1.80 19.28
C ALA A 60 -2.69 -3.31 19.51
N GLY A 61 -1.67 -4.12 19.23
CA GLY A 61 -1.71 -5.58 19.30
C GLY A 61 -1.75 -6.24 17.92
N LYS A 62 -2.36 -7.42 17.86
CA LYS A 62 -2.42 -8.27 16.67
C LYS A 62 -3.87 -8.52 16.30
N THR A 63 -4.25 -8.14 15.09
CA THR A 63 -5.58 -8.40 14.51
C THR A 63 -5.42 -9.42 13.40
N THR A 64 -6.25 -10.45 13.40
CA THR A 64 -6.25 -11.50 12.38
C THR A 64 -7.64 -11.60 11.77
N GLU A 65 -7.70 -11.53 10.45
CA GLU A 65 -8.92 -11.58 9.67
C GLU A 65 -8.85 -12.73 8.67
N THR A 66 -10.02 -13.21 8.25
CA THR A 66 -10.14 -14.29 7.26
C THR A 66 -11.29 -13.98 6.33
N GLY A 67 -11.08 -14.15 5.02
CA GLY A 67 -12.08 -13.83 4.02
C GLY A 67 -11.90 -14.60 2.72
N ALA A 68 -13.02 -14.90 2.05
CA ALA A 68 -13.01 -15.34 0.67
C ALA A 68 -12.77 -14.13 -0.24
N LEU A 69 -11.58 -14.06 -0.84
CA LEU A 69 -11.16 -12.91 -1.65
C LEU A 69 -10.96 -13.30 -3.12
N ARG A 70 -11.20 -12.35 -4.04
CA ARG A 70 -10.87 -12.52 -5.47
C ARG A 70 -9.37 -12.69 -5.70
N GLY A 71 -8.56 -12.12 -4.81
CA GLY A 71 -7.12 -12.28 -4.72
C GLY A 71 -6.67 -11.94 -3.31
N GLY A 72 -5.42 -12.29 -2.95
CA GLY A 72 -4.89 -11.99 -1.61
C GLY A 72 -4.92 -10.50 -1.28
N PRO A 73 -4.93 -10.14 0.02
CA PRO A 73 -4.86 -8.75 0.42
C PRO A 73 -3.56 -8.11 -0.08
N ARG A 74 -3.64 -6.83 -0.43
CA ARG A 74 -2.51 -6.02 -0.85
C ARG A 74 -2.07 -5.18 0.33
N PHE A 75 -0.77 -5.14 0.55
CA PHE A 75 -0.16 -4.34 1.59
C PHE A 75 0.68 -3.23 0.97
N GLU A 76 0.52 -2.01 1.46
CA GLU A 76 1.29 -0.84 1.04
C GLU A 76 1.79 -0.09 2.28
N CYS A 77 3.03 0.39 2.23
CA CYS A 77 3.61 1.19 3.31
C CYS A 77 3.77 2.63 2.84
N ILE A 78 3.04 3.55 3.46
CA ILE A 78 3.09 4.98 3.16
C ILE A 78 4.07 5.64 4.12
N ASP A 79 5.03 6.37 3.56
CA ASP A 79 6.05 7.15 4.27
C ASP A 79 6.79 6.36 5.37
N GLY A 80 6.92 5.03 5.19
CA GLY A 80 7.59 4.16 6.14
C GLY A 80 6.84 3.93 7.47
N ALA A 81 5.61 4.43 7.62
CA ALA A 81 4.92 4.48 8.91
C ALA A 81 3.47 4.00 8.87
N VAL A 82 2.71 4.31 7.82
CA VAL A 82 1.29 3.95 7.73
C VAL A 82 1.13 2.72 6.87
N LEU A 83 0.58 1.65 7.45
CA LEU A 83 0.33 0.39 6.74
C LEU A 83 -1.08 0.39 6.17
N VAL A 84 -1.20 0.27 4.86
CA VAL A 84 -2.48 0.12 4.16
C VAL A 84 -2.71 -1.34 3.82
N VAL A 85 -3.95 -1.79 4.02
CA VAL A 85 -4.46 -3.09 3.59
C VAL A 85 -5.63 -2.86 2.62
N GLU A 86 -5.54 -3.43 1.42
CA GLU A 86 -6.63 -3.41 0.45
C GLU A 86 -7.00 -4.84 0.05
N PHE A 87 -8.30 -5.15 0.01
CA PHE A 87 -8.76 -6.44 -0.47
C PHE A 87 -10.14 -6.33 -1.13
N THR A 88 -10.41 -7.30 -2.00
CA THR A 88 -11.72 -7.45 -2.66
C THR A 88 -12.26 -8.85 -2.35
N SER A 89 -13.38 -8.90 -1.65
CA SER A 89 -14.13 -10.13 -1.40
C SER A 89 -14.62 -10.76 -2.70
N THR A 90 -14.85 -12.07 -2.70
CA THR A 90 -15.48 -12.77 -3.83
C THR A 90 -16.87 -12.22 -4.17
N ALA A 91 -17.60 -11.73 -3.16
CA ALA A 91 -18.88 -11.03 -3.30
C ALA A 91 -18.78 -9.64 -3.99
N GLY A 92 -17.57 -9.14 -4.25
CA GLY A 92 -17.34 -7.90 -4.99
C GLY A 92 -17.17 -6.64 -4.12
N TYR A 93 -17.38 -6.74 -2.81
CA TYR A 93 -17.04 -5.65 -1.89
C TYR A 93 -15.53 -5.48 -1.80
N SER A 94 -15.08 -4.24 -1.90
CA SER A 94 -13.67 -3.87 -1.83
C SER A 94 -13.43 -2.90 -0.68
N PHE A 95 -12.38 -3.15 0.08
CA PHE A 95 -12.08 -2.46 1.34
C PHE A 95 -10.69 -1.84 1.31
N PHE A 96 -10.56 -0.74 2.04
CA PHE A 96 -9.33 -0.03 2.32
C PHE A 96 -9.26 0.20 3.83
N ASP A 97 -8.20 -0.27 4.45
CA ASP A 97 -7.89 -0.01 5.85
C ASP A 97 -6.50 0.60 5.96
N ALA A 98 -6.36 1.69 6.70
CA ALA A 98 -5.07 2.29 7.04
C ALA A 98 -4.84 2.20 8.54
N TYR A 99 -3.71 1.60 8.91
CA TYR A 99 -3.26 1.39 10.28
C TYR A 99 -2.13 2.35 10.61
N PHE A 100 -2.22 3.01 11.77
CA PHE A 100 -1.29 4.04 12.19
C PHE A 100 -0.36 3.57 13.32
N PRO A 101 0.86 4.12 13.44
CA PRO A 101 1.79 3.80 14.54
C PRO A 101 1.27 4.16 15.94
N ASP A 102 0.26 5.02 16.05
CA ASP A 102 -0.39 5.33 17.34
C ASP A 102 -1.42 4.26 17.77
N GLY A 103 -1.58 3.20 16.98
CA GLY A 103 -2.51 2.10 17.25
C GLY A 103 -3.93 2.34 16.74
N THR A 104 -4.22 3.52 16.18
CA THR A 104 -5.52 3.77 15.54
C THR A 104 -5.56 3.20 14.12
N ASN A 105 -6.77 3.01 13.60
CA ASN A 105 -6.99 2.68 12.20
C ASN A 105 -8.24 3.38 11.66
N ILE A 106 -8.29 3.54 10.34
CA ILE A 106 -9.48 3.98 9.61
C ILE A 106 -9.80 2.96 8.52
N GLY A 107 -11.09 2.72 8.30
CA GLY A 107 -11.57 1.77 7.30
C GLY A 107 -12.66 2.38 6.43
N TYR A 108 -12.57 2.13 5.12
CA TYR A 108 -13.49 2.64 4.11
C TYR A 108 -13.73 1.59 3.02
N GLY A 109 -14.89 1.67 2.37
CA GLY A 109 -15.08 1.00 1.08
C GLY A 109 -14.18 1.63 0.03
N ARG A 110 -13.52 0.82 -0.81
CA ARG A 110 -12.62 1.30 -1.89
C ARG A 110 -13.27 2.31 -2.83
N GLN A 111 -14.58 2.25 -3.03
CA GLN A 111 -15.34 3.19 -3.84
C GLN A 111 -15.34 4.62 -3.26
N GLN A 112 -15.01 4.77 -1.98
CA GLN A 112 -14.88 6.05 -1.30
C GLN A 112 -13.45 6.60 -1.34
N ILE A 113 -12.49 5.83 -1.84
CA ILE A 113 -11.07 6.15 -1.85
C ILE A 113 -10.57 6.27 -3.29
N GLU A 114 -10.02 7.43 -3.65
CA GLU A 114 -9.35 7.59 -4.94
C GLU A 114 -7.85 7.36 -4.86
N ARG A 115 -7.22 7.23 -6.02
CA ARG A 115 -5.76 7.22 -6.14
C ARG A 115 -5.35 8.25 -7.19
N ARG A 116 -4.60 9.27 -6.78
CA ARG A 116 -4.14 10.36 -7.67
C ARG A 116 -2.62 10.47 -7.52
N GLY A 117 -1.88 10.31 -8.63
CA GLY A 117 -0.42 10.41 -8.61
C GLY A 117 0.27 9.44 -7.63
N GLY A 118 -0.34 8.28 -7.37
CA GLY A 118 0.19 7.30 -6.40
C GLY A 118 -0.20 7.56 -4.94
N ARG A 119 -0.87 8.67 -4.63
CA ARG A 119 -1.38 9.00 -3.29
C ARG A 119 -2.84 8.58 -3.14
N PHE A 120 -3.22 8.17 -1.92
CA PHE A 120 -4.61 7.91 -1.59
C PHE A 120 -5.33 9.23 -1.29
N VAL A 121 -6.51 9.40 -1.90
CA VAL A 121 -7.39 10.54 -1.64
C VAL A 121 -8.56 10.05 -0.81
N LEU A 122 -8.65 10.51 0.43
CA LEU A 122 -9.65 10.08 1.41
C LEU A 122 -10.83 11.07 1.45
N PRO A 123 -12.01 10.68 1.94
CA PRO A 123 -13.02 11.63 2.37
C PRO A 123 -12.44 12.60 3.40
N VAL A 124 -12.69 13.90 3.27
CA VAL A 124 -12.09 14.93 4.15
C VAL A 124 -12.39 14.71 5.63
N GLN A 125 -13.50 14.06 5.96
CA GLN A 125 -13.87 13.70 7.34
C GLN A 125 -12.90 12.71 7.97
N ALA A 126 -12.21 11.89 7.17
CA ALA A 126 -11.14 11.01 7.66
C ALA A 126 -10.04 11.81 8.36
N LYS A 127 -9.75 13.04 7.88
CA LYS A 127 -8.69 13.90 8.40
C LYS A 127 -8.81 14.15 9.90
N ALA A 128 -10.04 14.28 10.42
CA ALA A 128 -10.28 14.50 11.85
C ALA A 128 -9.94 13.27 12.72
N ARG A 129 -9.97 12.07 12.15
CA ARG A 129 -9.68 10.78 12.82
C ARG A 129 -8.22 10.37 12.73
N ILE A 130 -7.44 11.06 11.89
CA ILE A 130 -6.02 10.81 11.68
C ILE A 130 -5.22 11.77 12.57
N ALA A 131 -4.22 11.26 13.28
CA ALA A 131 -3.33 12.09 14.09
C ALA A 131 -2.58 13.13 13.22
N PRO A 132 -2.38 14.37 13.69
CA PRO A 132 -1.90 15.49 12.87
C PRO A 132 -0.66 15.19 12.02
N GLN A 133 0.31 14.47 12.57
CA GLN A 133 1.57 14.12 11.92
C GLN A 133 1.42 13.20 10.69
N PHE A 134 0.32 12.44 10.58
CA PHE A 134 0.09 11.52 9.45
C PHE A 134 -0.85 12.09 8.39
N ARG A 135 -1.47 13.27 8.63
CA ARG A 135 -2.46 13.83 7.71
C ARG A 135 -1.87 14.18 6.35
N ALA A 136 -0.62 14.63 6.30
CA ALA A 136 0.03 15.02 5.04
C ALA A 136 0.39 13.83 4.14
N ALA A 137 0.32 12.60 4.63
CA ALA A 137 0.53 11.38 3.84
C ALA A 137 -0.63 11.11 2.85
N PHE A 138 -1.77 11.77 3.07
CA PHE A 138 -2.99 11.61 2.28
C PHE A 138 -3.41 12.91 1.62
N ASP A 139 -4.13 12.80 0.51
CA ASP A 139 -4.93 13.90 -0.01
C ASP A 139 -6.39 13.70 0.41
N TYR A 140 -7.22 14.73 0.26
CA TYR A 140 -8.60 14.70 0.74
C TYR A 140 -9.56 15.21 -0.31
N HIS A 141 -10.76 14.62 -0.42
CA HIS A 141 -11.81 15.10 -1.29
C HIS A 141 -13.11 15.38 -0.53
N CYS A 142 -13.93 16.27 -1.08
CA CYS A 142 -15.21 16.68 -0.50
C CYS A 142 -16.43 16.01 -1.17
N ARG A 143 -16.23 14.98 -1.99
CA ARG A 143 -17.29 14.39 -2.82
C ARG A 143 -18.28 13.52 -2.05
N LEU A 144 -17.87 13.00 -0.89
CA LEU A 144 -18.69 12.14 -0.05
C LEU A 144 -19.18 12.89 1.19
N ASN A 145 -20.48 13.11 1.28
CA ASN A 145 -21.09 13.64 2.50
C ASN A 145 -21.64 12.49 3.34
N MET A 146 -21.04 12.26 4.52
CA MET A 146 -21.48 11.21 5.44
C MET A 146 -22.48 11.81 6.45
N PRO A 147 -23.69 11.27 6.60
CA PRO A 147 -24.70 11.86 7.50
C PRO A 147 -24.25 11.94 8.96
N ALA A 148 -23.52 10.93 9.43
CA ALA A 148 -23.01 10.88 10.81
C ALA A 148 -21.79 11.78 11.04
N ASP A 149 -21.16 12.27 9.97
CA ASP A 149 -19.95 13.08 10.01
C ASP A 149 -19.99 14.07 8.82
N PRO A 150 -20.80 15.13 8.92
CA PRO A 150 -20.99 16.07 7.83
C PRO A 150 -19.74 16.91 7.61
N ILE A 151 -19.47 17.29 6.36
CA ILE A 151 -18.32 18.13 6.02
C ILE A 151 -18.53 19.54 6.58
N GLN A 152 -17.72 19.91 7.56
CA GLN A 152 -17.67 21.27 8.10
C GLN A 152 -17.20 22.26 7.02
N PRO A 153 -17.76 23.49 6.94
CA PRO A 153 -17.38 24.46 5.92
C PRO A 153 -15.88 24.73 5.84
N ALA A 154 -15.21 24.88 6.98
CA ALA A 154 -13.77 25.13 7.05
C ALA A 154 -12.92 23.98 6.47
N ALA A 155 -13.38 22.73 6.58
CA ALA A 155 -12.65 21.57 6.05
C ALA A 155 -12.64 21.53 4.51
N ARG A 156 -13.53 22.28 3.83
CA ARG A 156 -13.60 22.30 2.36
C ARG A 156 -12.35 22.89 1.71
N ALA A 157 -11.62 23.73 2.42
CA ALA A 157 -10.35 24.29 1.94
C ALA A 157 -9.25 23.22 1.78
N ASP A 158 -9.40 22.07 2.42
CA ASP A 158 -8.44 20.96 2.36
C ASP A 158 -8.69 20.00 1.18
N CYS A 159 -9.77 20.21 0.42
CA CYS A 159 -10.20 19.29 -0.60
C CYS A 159 -9.50 19.52 -1.95
N VAL A 160 -9.06 18.42 -2.57
CA VAL A 160 -8.65 18.39 -3.97
C VAL A 160 -9.88 18.20 -4.86
N PHE A 161 -9.87 18.86 -6.01
CA PHE A 161 -10.91 18.82 -7.03
C PHE A 161 -10.38 18.23 -8.35
#